data_AF-A0A178M0U6-F1
#
_entry.id   AF-A0A178M0U6-F1
#
_cell.length_a   1.000
_cell.length_b   1.000
_cell.length_c   1.000
_cell.angle_alpha   90.00
_cell.angle_beta   90.00
_cell.angle_gamma   90.00
#
_symmetry.space_group_name_H-M   'P 1'
#
loop_
_entity.id
_entity.type
_entity.pdbx_description
1 polymer ?
#
loop_
_entity_poly.entity_id
_entity_poly.type
_entity_poly.pdbx_seq_one_letter_code
_entity_poly.pdbx_strand_id
1 'polypeptide(L)'
;MSTKDFDRAALVAKYGIDQPPRADNGTATAILNGERITTGARGADSGPLFDPNLSPAMWDRANTAIRDLRQAMAERRVRYDNHDYDQFDIENPPDDAVFIWSVGSRTVLVCCRAGASATDCRLRGPDYFSDMLRFFADIDDYRRYNSAADDELRCTVNLAENCTAQAPVFSGGTTRLLPLQRGQFVFLWRVCRACEALARETAEGNFKFGVISAQAQLPPGARIDPGSPVPPTL
;
A
#
# COMPACT_ATOMS: atom_id res chain seq x y z
N MET A 1 23.65 13.51 28.34
CA MET A 1 23.79 12.30 27.49
C MET A 1 23.58 12.76 26.06
N SER A 2 24.65 12.87 25.27
CA SER A 2 24.63 13.48 23.93
C SER A 2 24.04 12.53 22.91
N THR A 3 23.10 13.04 22.12
CA THR A 3 22.56 12.45 20.90
C THR A 3 23.70 12.00 19.97
N LYS A 4 23.61 10.77 19.46
CA LYS A 4 24.48 10.27 18.41
C LYS A 4 24.22 11.13 17.16
N ASP A 5 25.13 12.01 16.82
CA ASP A 5 25.19 12.57 15.48
C ASP A 5 25.41 11.39 14.53
N PHE A 6 24.36 11.00 13.82
CA PHE A 6 24.48 10.03 12.74
C PHE A 6 25.40 10.66 11.70
N ASP A 7 26.56 10.04 11.47
CA ASP A 7 27.47 10.44 10.41
C ASP A 7 26.76 10.29 9.06
N ARG A 8 26.12 11.38 8.64
CA ARG A 8 25.36 11.45 7.40
C ARG A 8 26.24 11.11 6.21
N ALA A 9 27.53 11.46 6.23
CA ALA A 9 28.46 11.12 5.17
C ALA A 9 28.72 9.61 5.11
N ALA A 10 28.89 8.95 6.26
CA ALA A 10 29.01 7.49 6.31
C ALA A 10 27.72 6.78 5.86
N LEU A 11 26.53 7.29 6.22
CA LEU A 11 25.25 6.74 5.76
C LEU A 11 25.03 6.95 4.25
N VAL A 12 25.34 8.15 3.75
CA VAL A 12 25.32 8.46 2.31
C VAL A 12 26.28 7.58 1.54
N ALA A 13 27.52 7.41 2.01
CA ALA A 13 28.51 6.56 1.36
C ALA A 13 28.13 5.07 1.41
N LYS A 14 27.58 4.59 2.53
CA LYS A 14 27.22 3.18 2.72
C LYS A 14 25.95 2.78 1.97
N TYR A 15 24.92 3.65 1.98
CA TYR A 15 23.59 3.34 1.46
C TYR A 15 23.27 4.08 0.16
N GLY A 16 24.16 4.92 -0.34
CA GLY A 16 23.92 5.71 -1.55
C GLY A 16 22.77 6.72 -1.38
N ILE A 17 22.52 7.22 -0.16
CA ILE A 17 21.51 8.26 0.09
C ILE A 17 21.90 9.45 -0.81
N ASP A 18 20.97 9.95 -1.63
CA ASP A 18 21.17 10.99 -2.66
C ASP A 18 21.82 10.54 -3.98
N GLN A 19 22.16 9.26 -4.16
CA GLN A 19 22.45 8.69 -5.48
C GLN A 19 21.14 8.21 -6.12
N PRO A 20 20.90 8.49 -7.42
CA PRO A 20 19.78 7.87 -8.11
C PRO A 20 19.94 6.34 -8.01
N PRO A 21 18.84 5.58 -7.87
CA PRO A 21 18.90 4.13 -7.91
C PRO A 21 19.69 3.70 -9.14
N ARG A 22 20.59 2.73 -8.97
CA ARG A 22 21.34 2.20 -10.10
C ARG A 22 20.34 1.79 -11.19
N ALA A 23 20.57 2.25 -12.41
CA ALA A 23 19.64 2.06 -13.52
C ALA A 23 19.37 0.57 -13.86
N ASP A 24 20.24 -0.33 -13.39
CA ASP A 24 20.17 -1.79 -13.54
C ASP A 24 19.63 -2.52 -12.28
N ASN A 25 19.18 -1.80 -11.25
CA ASN A 25 18.57 -2.42 -10.07
C ASN A 25 17.07 -2.62 -10.29
N GLY A 26 16.70 -3.79 -10.83
CA GLY A 26 15.30 -4.16 -11.08
C GLY A 26 14.40 -3.97 -9.86
N THR A 27 14.83 -4.39 -8.67
CA THR A 27 14.04 -4.23 -7.43
C THR A 27 13.76 -2.77 -7.10
N ALA A 28 14.75 -1.88 -7.25
CA ALA A 28 14.54 -0.45 -7.04
C ALA A 28 13.58 0.14 -8.07
N THR A 29 13.68 -0.30 -9.33
CA THR A 29 12.73 0.05 -10.38
C THR A 29 11.31 -0.42 -10.06
N ALA A 30 11.14 -1.66 -9.56
CA ALA A 30 9.86 -2.18 -9.13
C ALA A 30 9.25 -1.36 -7.98
N ILE A 31 10.07 -0.98 -6.98
CA ILE A 31 9.63 -0.13 -5.86
C ILE A 31 9.12 1.23 -6.38
N LEU A 32 9.89 1.91 -7.23
CA LEU A 32 9.48 3.21 -7.79
C LEU A 32 8.24 3.10 -8.68
N ASN A 33 8.13 2.01 -9.45
CA ASN A 33 6.95 1.75 -10.27
C ASN A 33 5.72 1.49 -9.39
N GLY A 34 5.87 0.74 -8.29
CA GLY A 34 4.81 0.53 -7.30
C GLY A 34 4.32 1.83 -6.68
N GLU A 35 5.25 2.72 -6.31
CA GLU A 35 4.92 4.05 -5.77
C GLU A 35 4.15 4.91 -6.78
N ARG A 36 4.57 4.88 -8.05
CA ARG A 36 3.88 5.56 -9.15
C ARG A 36 2.46 5.03 -9.35
N ILE A 37 2.28 3.71 -9.31
CA ILE A 37 0.96 3.06 -9.41
C ILE A 37 0.06 3.52 -8.26
N THR A 38 0.54 3.47 -7.01
CA THR A 38 -0.29 3.82 -5.85
C THR A 38 -0.60 5.31 -5.76
N THR A 39 0.36 6.17 -6.11
CA THR A 39 0.18 7.63 -6.08
C THR A 39 -0.76 8.11 -7.18
N GLY A 40 -0.69 7.50 -8.36
CA GLY A 40 -1.54 7.87 -9.51
C GLY A 40 -2.98 7.36 -9.42
N ALA A 41 -3.26 6.33 -8.63
CA ALA A 41 -4.58 5.70 -8.50
C ALA A 41 -5.68 6.60 -7.89
N ARG A 42 -5.35 7.80 -7.39
CA ARG A 42 -6.18 8.70 -6.56
C ARG A 42 -6.68 8.04 -5.25
N GLY A 43 -6.50 8.76 -4.15
CA GLY A 43 -7.01 8.37 -2.84
C GLY A 43 -6.51 9.35 -1.79
N ALA A 44 -7.25 9.51 -0.69
CA ALA A 44 -6.67 10.15 0.50
C ALA A 44 -5.45 9.36 0.94
N ASP A 45 -4.40 10.02 1.42
CA ASP A 45 -3.21 9.36 1.95
C ASP A 45 -3.61 8.26 2.95
N SER A 46 -3.37 7.01 2.55
CA SER A 46 -3.67 5.82 3.35
C SER A 46 -2.52 5.47 4.29
N GLY A 47 -1.36 6.14 4.14
CA GLY A 47 -0.17 5.94 4.96
C GLY A 47 -0.45 5.93 6.45
N PRO A 48 -1.12 6.97 7.02
CA PRO A 48 -1.45 7.01 8.44
C PRO A 48 -2.34 5.86 8.91
N LEU A 49 -3.18 5.32 8.02
CA LEU A 49 -4.05 4.18 8.36
C LEU A 49 -3.28 2.87 8.43
N PHE A 50 -2.06 2.78 7.90
CA PHE A 50 -1.21 1.59 7.95
C PHE A 50 0.13 1.89 8.63
N ASP A 51 0.17 2.87 9.53
CA ASP A 51 1.34 3.17 10.34
C ASP A 51 1.29 2.34 11.65
N PRO A 52 2.40 1.70 12.08
CA PRO A 52 2.41 0.84 13.27
C PRO A 52 2.09 1.57 14.57
N ASN A 53 2.37 2.87 14.67
CA ASN A 53 2.13 3.67 15.86
C ASN A 53 0.75 4.33 15.81
N LEU A 54 0.31 4.77 14.62
CA LEU A 54 -1.00 5.42 14.47
C LEU A 54 -2.14 4.41 14.40
N SER A 55 -2.00 3.32 13.63
CA SER A 55 -3.02 2.29 13.48
C SER A 55 -2.43 0.87 13.58
N PRO A 56 -2.07 0.41 14.79
CA PRO A 56 -1.42 -0.90 14.99
C PRO A 56 -2.22 -2.06 14.40
N ALA A 57 -3.55 -2.04 14.54
CA ALA A 57 -4.40 -3.11 14.02
C ALA A 57 -4.35 -3.20 12.49
N MET A 58 -4.42 -2.07 11.78
CA MET A 58 -4.29 -2.05 10.32
C MET A 58 -2.89 -2.45 9.87
N TRP A 59 -1.85 -2.03 10.59
CA TRP A 59 -0.48 -2.47 10.37
C TRP A 59 -0.33 -4.00 10.47
N ASP A 60 -0.93 -4.61 11.49
CA ASP A 60 -0.91 -6.07 11.67
C ASP A 60 -1.65 -6.79 10.53
N ARG A 61 -2.75 -6.23 10.04
CA ARG A 61 -3.46 -6.76 8.85
C ARG A 61 -2.60 -6.64 7.59
N ALA A 62 -1.89 -5.53 7.40
CA ALA A 62 -0.94 -5.37 6.29
C ALA A 62 0.17 -6.43 6.35
N ASN A 63 0.78 -6.65 7.52
CA ASN A 63 1.83 -7.65 7.67
C ASN A 63 1.32 -9.09 7.47
N THR A 64 0.09 -9.36 7.90
CA THR A 64 -0.56 -10.65 7.64
C THR A 64 -0.77 -10.87 6.16
N ALA A 65 -1.30 -9.88 5.43
CA ALA A 65 -1.50 -9.97 3.98
C ALA A 65 -0.19 -10.20 3.22
N ILE A 66 0.92 -9.59 3.64
CA ILE A 66 2.25 -9.85 3.04
C ILE A 66 2.65 -11.32 3.22
N ARG A 67 2.47 -11.87 4.43
CA ARG A 67 2.77 -13.29 4.70
C ARG A 67 1.87 -14.21 3.87
N ASP A 68 0.58 -13.92 3.83
CA ASP A 68 -0.41 -14.71 3.08
C ASP A 68 -0.09 -14.75 1.59
N LEU A 69 0.23 -13.59 1.00
CA LEU A 69 0.63 -13.52 -0.41
C LEU A 69 1.90 -14.32 -0.66
N ARG A 70 2.95 -14.13 0.14
CA ARG A 70 4.21 -14.86 -0.01
C ARG A 70 4.01 -16.37 0.11
N GLN A 71 3.20 -16.80 1.07
CA GLN A 71 2.86 -18.20 1.23
C GLN A 71 2.06 -18.72 0.02
N ALA A 72 1.09 -17.95 -0.47
CA ALA A 72 0.28 -18.33 -1.62
C ALA A 72 1.10 -18.41 -2.92
N MET A 73 2.10 -17.53 -3.10
CA MET A 73 3.08 -17.62 -4.19
C MET A 73 3.94 -18.89 -4.06
N ALA A 74 4.50 -19.15 -2.87
CA ALA A 74 5.33 -20.33 -2.63
C ALA A 74 4.58 -21.65 -2.85
N GLU A 75 3.29 -21.69 -2.46
CA GLU A 75 2.41 -22.85 -2.62
C GLU A 75 1.69 -22.89 -3.98
N ARG A 76 2.00 -21.96 -4.90
CA ARG A 76 1.35 -21.85 -6.22
C ARG A 76 -0.18 -21.79 -6.16
N ARG A 77 -0.71 -21.12 -5.13
CA ARG A 77 -2.16 -20.88 -4.91
C ARG A 77 -2.66 -19.61 -5.58
N VAL A 78 -1.76 -18.77 -6.09
CA VAL A 78 -2.09 -17.62 -6.92
C VAL A 78 -1.72 -17.89 -8.37
N ARG A 79 -2.49 -17.30 -9.28
CA ARG A 79 -2.15 -17.17 -10.69
C ARG A 79 -1.65 -15.76 -10.91
N TYR A 80 -0.67 -15.62 -11.78
CA TYR A 80 -0.24 -14.32 -12.22
C TYR A 80 -1.05 -13.91 -13.46
N ASP A 81 -1.25 -12.61 -13.62
CA ASP A 81 -1.87 -12.04 -14.81
C ASP A 81 -1.19 -10.70 -15.13
N ASN A 82 -0.47 -10.64 -16.23
CA ASN A 82 0.19 -9.41 -16.70
C ASN A 82 -0.70 -8.62 -17.67
N HIS A 83 -1.95 -9.04 -17.87
CA HIS A 83 -2.86 -8.57 -18.92
C HIS A 83 -2.27 -8.68 -20.33
N ASP A 84 -1.20 -9.47 -20.52
CA ASP A 84 -0.45 -9.64 -21.75
C ASP A 84 -0.28 -11.13 -22.07
N TYR A 85 -1.26 -11.65 -22.80
CA TYR A 85 -1.54 -13.08 -22.94
C TYR A 85 -0.44 -13.90 -23.65
N ASP A 86 0.59 -13.30 -24.25
CA ASP A 86 1.43 -13.99 -25.24
C ASP A 86 2.97 -13.92 -25.06
N GLN A 87 3.56 -13.14 -24.13
CA GLN A 87 5.02 -12.83 -24.22
C GLN A 87 5.86 -12.91 -22.95
N PHE A 88 5.35 -13.45 -21.85
CA PHE A 88 6.05 -13.38 -20.57
C PHE A 88 6.03 -14.71 -19.82
N ASP A 89 7.21 -15.17 -19.37
CA ASP A 89 7.30 -16.30 -18.43
C ASP A 89 6.79 -15.86 -17.07
N ILE A 90 5.48 -15.95 -16.92
CA ILE A 90 4.77 -15.47 -15.76
C ILE A 90 5.07 -16.27 -14.49
N GLU A 91 5.63 -17.47 -14.65
CA GLU A 91 6.09 -18.32 -13.55
C GLU A 91 7.46 -17.88 -13.02
N ASN A 92 8.21 -17.10 -13.81
CA ASN A 92 9.52 -16.52 -13.43
C ASN A 92 9.57 -15.02 -13.75
N PRO A 93 8.81 -14.18 -13.01
CA PRO A 93 8.78 -12.74 -13.24
C PRO A 93 10.17 -12.11 -13.03
N PRO A 94 10.55 -11.08 -13.81
CA PRO A 94 11.81 -10.38 -13.74
C PRO A 94 11.89 -9.55 -12.45
N ASP A 95 13.11 -9.18 -12.08
CA ASP A 95 13.39 -8.41 -10.86
C ASP A 95 12.71 -7.03 -10.82
N ASP A 96 12.28 -6.49 -11.97
CA ASP A 96 11.58 -5.21 -12.10
C ASP A 96 10.05 -5.32 -12.02
N ALA A 97 9.52 -6.52 -11.77
CA ALA A 97 8.10 -6.77 -11.67
C ALA A 97 7.49 -6.18 -10.39
N VAL A 98 6.38 -5.47 -10.57
CA VAL A 98 5.48 -5.04 -9.49
C VAL A 98 4.32 -6.02 -9.40
N PHE A 99 4.09 -6.55 -8.21
CA PHE A 99 3.01 -7.48 -7.93
C PHE A 99 1.85 -6.74 -7.27
N ILE A 100 0.72 -6.63 -7.97
CA ILE A 100 -0.46 -5.91 -7.52
C ILE A 100 -1.52 -6.95 -7.14
N TRP A 101 -1.91 -6.98 -5.87
CA TRP A 101 -2.75 -8.05 -5.34
C TRP A 101 -3.94 -7.50 -4.58
N SER A 102 -5.15 -7.80 -5.05
CA SER A 102 -6.38 -7.68 -4.26
C SER A 102 -6.33 -8.66 -3.12
N VAL A 103 -6.33 -8.16 -1.88
CA VAL A 103 -6.09 -8.98 -0.68
C VAL A 103 -7.12 -10.12 -0.60
N GLY A 104 -6.63 -11.36 -0.58
CA GLY A 104 -7.46 -12.58 -0.59
C GLY A 104 -7.77 -13.14 -1.98
N SER A 105 -7.40 -12.46 -3.06
CA SER A 105 -7.60 -12.93 -4.43
C SER A 105 -6.67 -14.10 -4.79
N ARG A 106 -7.13 -14.92 -5.75
CA ARG A 106 -6.32 -15.96 -6.40
C ARG A 106 -5.53 -15.45 -7.60
N THR A 107 -5.66 -14.18 -7.95
CA THR A 107 -4.93 -13.57 -9.07
C THR A 107 -4.06 -12.43 -8.56
N VAL A 108 -2.80 -12.41 -8.98
CA VAL A 108 -1.84 -11.33 -8.77
C VAL A 108 -1.57 -10.67 -10.11
N LEU A 109 -1.89 -9.39 -10.23
CA LEU A 109 -1.57 -8.66 -11.43
C LEU A 109 -0.08 -8.33 -11.45
N VAL A 110 0.57 -8.47 -12.60
CA VAL A 110 2.02 -8.25 -12.73
C VAL A 110 2.26 -7.10 -13.69
N CYS A 111 2.84 -6.01 -13.17
CA CYS A 111 3.35 -4.90 -13.97
C CYS A 111 4.86 -5.07 -14.13
N CYS A 112 5.35 -5.42 -15.31
CA CYS A 112 6.78 -5.47 -15.61
C CYS A 112 7.12 -4.60 -16.83
N ARG A 113 8.41 -4.25 -16.97
CA ARG A 113 8.91 -3.57 -18.18
C ARG A 113 10.01 -4.37 -18.88
N ALA A 114 10.62 -5.37 -18.24
CA ALA A 114 11.66 -6.18 -18.86
C ALA A 114 11.14 -6.89 -20.13
N GLY A 115 11.80 -6.64 -21.26
CA GLY A 115 11.47 -7.25 -22.56
C GLY A 115 10.29 -6.62 -23.29
N ALA A 116 9.54 -5.70 -22.67
CA ALA A 116 8.40 -5.05 -23.29
C ALA A 116 8.82 -3.99 -24.32
N SER A 117 8.10 -3.90 -25.45
CA SER A 117 8.34 -2.83 -26.41
C SER A 117 8.00 -1.46 -25.80
N ALA A 118 8.47 -0.36 -26.42
CA ALA A 118 8.10 0.98 -25.97
C ALA A 118 6.57 1.23 -26.03
N THR A 119 5.88 0.58 -26.97
CA THR A 119 4.42 0.62 -27.08
C THR A 119 3.77 -0.15 -25.93
N ASP A 120 4.28 -1.32 -25.57
CA ASP A 120 3.74 -2.15 -24.48
C ASP A 120 3.99 -1.50 -23.11
N CYS A 121 5.17 -0.90 -22.92
CA CYS A 121 5.48 -0.08 -21.75
C CYS A 121 4.51 1.09 -21.58
N ARG A 122 4.04 1.68 -22.69
CA ARG A 122 3.07 2.78 -22.69
C ARG A 122 1.64 2.29 -22.44
N LEU A 123 1.27 1.15 -23.00
CA LEU A 123 -0.09 0.63 -22.92
C LEU A 123 -0.35 -0.16 -21.62
N ARG A 124 0.69 -0.68 -20.96
CA ARG A 124 0.56 -1.67 -19.87
C ARG A 124 1.60 -1.50 -18.75
N GLY A 125 2.28 -0.36 -18.71
CA GLY A 125 3.19 -0.01 -17.62
C GLY A 125 2.49 0.58 -16.38
N PRO A 126 3.26 1.17 -15.45
CA PRO A 126 2.75 1.77 -14.21
C PRO A 126 1.57 2.74 -14.39
N ASP A 127 1.56 3.52 -15.48
CA ASP A 127 0.46 4.46 -15.76
C ASP A 127 -0.83 3.74 -16.10
N TYR A 128 -0.78 2.65 -16.88
CA TYR A 128 -1.95 1.82 -17.18
C TYR A 128 -2.56 1.25 -15.91
N PHE A 129 -1.73 0.65 -15.04
CA PHE A 129 -2.19 0.10 -13.78
C PHE A 129 -2.74 1.19 -12.85
N SER A 130 -2.09 2.36 -12.79
CA SER A 130 -2.61 3.54 -12.07
C SER A 130 -4.00 3.95 -12.57
N ASP A 131 -4.17 4.12 -13.89
CA ASP A 131 -5.45 4.50 -14.49
C ASP A 131 -6.53 3.43 -14.28
N MET A 132 -6.16 2.15 -14.34
CA MET A 132 -7.05 1.02 -14.05
C MET A 132 -7.50 1.02 -12.58
N LEU A 133 -6.59 1.22 -11.62
CA LEU A 133 -6.96 1.32 -10.21
C LEU A 133 -7.86 2.54 -9.94
N ARG A 134 -7.59 3.67 -10.60
CA ARG A 134 -8.47 4.84 -10.53
C ARG A 134 -9.86 4.52 -11.06
N PHE A 135 -9.94 3.84 -12.21
CA PHE A 135 -11.21 3.42 -12.78
C PHE A 135 -11.99 2.49 -11.83
N PHE A 136 -11.34 1.50 -11.22
CA PHE A 136 -11.97 0.64 -10.22
C PHE A 136 -12.46 1.41 -9.00
N ALA A 137 -11.69 2.39 -8.52
CA ALA A 137 -12.15 3.27 -7.45
C ALA A 137 -13.38 4.08 -7.88
N ASP A 138 -13.36 4.70 -9.08
CA ASP A 138 -14.45 5.53 -9.59
C ASP A 138 -15.78 4.78 -9.75
N ILE A 139 -15.73 3.50 -10.13
CA ILE A 139 -16.95 2.71 -10.36
C ILE A 139 -17.40 1.91 -9.14
N ASP A 140 -16.48 1.35 -8.36
CA ASP A 140 -16.81 0.39 -7.30
C ASP A 140 -16.87 1.04 -5.91
N ASP A 141 -16.18 2.16 -5.68
CA ASP A 141 -16.06 2.70 -4.33
C ASP A 141 -17.43 3.11 -3.78
N TYR A 142 -17.77 2.47 -2.65
CA TYR A 142 -19.05 2.62 -1.97
C TYR A 142 -20.27 2.30 -2.85
N ARG A 143 -20.07 1.51 -3.92
CA ARG A 143 -21.11 1.13 -4.86
C ARG A 143 -21.72 -0.23 -4.52
N ARG A 144 -23.03 -0.25 -4.29
CA ARG A 144 -23.80 -1.47 -4.15
C ARG A 144 -24.42 -1.88 -5.48
N TYR A 145 -24.08 -3.07 -5.96
CA TYR A 145 -24.56 -3.63 -7.22
C TYR A 145 -25.78 -4.55 -7.07
N ASN A 146 -26.06 -5.03 -5.86
CA ASN A 146 -27.06 -6.07 -5.58
C ASN A 146 -26.86 -7.31 -6.45
N SER A 147 -25.59 -7.69 -6.64
CA SER A 147 -25.16 -8.84 -7.44
C SER A 147 -23.93 -9.49 -6.83
N ALA A 148 -23.45 -10.58 -7.41
CA ALA A 148 -22.24 -11.27 -6.95
C ALA A 148 -20.99 -10.38 -6.88
N ALA A 149 -20.95 -9.27 -7.64
CA ALA A 149 -19.89 -8.27 -7.55
C ALA A 149 -19.74 -7.69 -6.13
N ASP A 150 -20.84 -7.55 -5.38
CA ASP A 150 -20.78 -7.06 -4.01
C ASP A 150 -20.00 -7.99 -3.06
N ASP A 151 -19.89 -9.28 -3.39
CA ASP A 151 -19.12 -10.23 -2.58
C ASP A 151 -17.62 -10.05 -2.79
N GLU A 152 -17.19 -9.70 -4.01
CA GLU A 152 -15.80 -9.36 -4.34
C GLU A 152 -15.39 -8.01 -3.76
N LEU A 153 -16.36 -7.11 -3.54
CA LEU A 153 -16.16 -5.79 -2.96
C LEU A 153 -16.25 -5.74 -1.43
N ARG A 154 -16.38 -6.89 -0.75
CA ARG A 154 -16.43 -6.94 0.72
C ARG A 154 -15.15 -6.41 1.36
N CYS A 155 -15.29 -5.95 2.60
CA CYS A 155 -14.15 -5.42 3.35
C CYS A 155 -13.12 -6.53 3.61
N THR A 156 -11.88 -6.31 3.19
CA THR A 156 -10.77 -7.23 3.42
C THR A 156 -10.03 -6.94 4.74
N VAL A 157 -10.23 -5.75 5.31
CA VAL A 157 -9.63 -5.33 6.57
C VAL A 157 -10.24 -6.05 7.78
N ASN A 158 -11.57 -6.17 7.87
CA ASN A 158 -12.26 -6.89 8.96
C ASN A 158 -11.81 -6.51 10.39
N LEU A 159 -11.94 -5.23 10.74
CA LEU A 159 -11.58 -4.71 12.08
C LEU A 159 -12.78 -4.30 12.94
N ALA A 160 -13.72 -3.55 12.36
CA ALA A 160 -14.88 -3.03 13.09
C ALA A 160 -15.96 -4.12 13.31
N GLU A 161 -16.76 -3.98 14.37
CA GLU A 161 -17.83 -4.93 14.71
C GLU A 161 -18.89 -5.06 13.60
N ASN A 162 -19.29 -3.94 12.99
CA ASN A 162 -20.23 -3.88 11.86
C ASN A 162 -19.51 -3.92 10.50
N CYS A 163 -18.43 -4.68 10.39
CA CYS A 163 -17.68 -4.82 9.15
C CYS A 163 -18.46 -5.58 8.07
N THR A 164 -18.31 -5.16 6.81
CA THR A 164 -18.98 -5.80 5.67
C THR A 164 -18.34 -7.10 5.20
N ALA A 165 -17.22 -7.51 5.80
CA ALA A 165 -16.59 -8.80 5.52
C ALA A 165 -17.57 -9.98 5.70
N GLN A 166 -18.42 -9.88 6.71
CA GLN A 166 -19.42 -10.87 7.08
C GLN A 166 -20.84 -10.49 6.63
N ALA A 167 -20.96 -9.47 5.76
CA ALA A 167 -22.27 -9.04 5.29
C ALA A 167 -22.98 -10.16 4.52
N PRO A 168 -24.33 -10.20 4.53
CA PRO A 168 -25.11 -11.12 3.71
C PRO A 168 -24.70 -11.06 2.23
N VAL A 169 -24.99 -12.14 1.49
CA VAL A 169 -24.79 -12.22 0.04
C VAL A 169 -25.42 -11.00 -0.65
N PHE A 170 -24.69 -10.37 -1.57
CA PHE A 170 -25.13 -9.18 -2.32
C PHE A 170 -25.31 -7.90 -1.45
N SER A 171 -24.46 -7.73 -0.43
CA SER A 171 -24.51 -6.52 0.43
C SER A 171 -23.13 -5.93 0.80
N GLY A 172 -22.05 -6.42 0.20
CA GLY A 172 -20.67 -6.03 0.53
C GLY A 172 -20.12 -4.76 -0.12
N GLY A 173 -20.78 -4.21 -1.16
CA GLY A 173 -20.36 -3.06 -1.98
C GLY A 173 -20.36 -1.69 -1.29
N THR A 174 -19.93 -1.58 -0.05
CA THR A 174 -19.82 -0.31 0.68
C THR A 174 -18.40 -0.06 1.17
N THR A 175 -17.43 -0.43 0.33
CA THR A 175 -16.00 -0.32 0.61
C THR A 175 -15.32 0.66 -0.33
N ARG A 176 -14.18 1.19 0.11
CA ARG A 176 -13.26 1.97 -0.70
C ARG A 176 -12.03 1.15 -1.03
N LEU A 177 -11.48 1.32 -2.23
CA LEU A 177 -10.17 0.81 -2.61
C LEU A 177 -9.07 1.61 -1.90
N LEU A 178 -8.18 0.91 -1.21
CA LEU A 178 -6.99 1.48 -0.59
C LEU A 178 -5.74 0.71 -1.02
N PRO A 179 -4.96 1.27 -1.96
CA PRO A 179 -3.65 0.74 -2.29
C PRO A 179 -2.67 0.95 -1.13
N LEU A 180 -1.83 -0.05 -0.87
CA LEU A 180 -0.71 0.00 0.07
C LEU A 180 0.52 -0.61 -0.59
N GLN A 181 1.59 0.17 -0.72
CA GLN A 181 2.87 -0.32 -1.22
C GLN A 181 3.76 -0.86 -0.09
N ARG A 182 4.39 -2.02 -0.32
CA ARG A 182 5.46 -2.59 0.50
C ARG A 182 6.51 -3.25 -0.40
N GLY A 183 7.60 -2.52 -0.68
CA GLY A 183 8.62 -2.98 -1.63
C GLY A 183 8.06 -3.04 -3.05
N GLN A 184 8.26 -4.17 -3.73
CA GLN A 184 7.72 -4.46 -5.07
C GLN A 184 6.24 -4.91 -5.07
N PHE A 185 5.58 -4.94 -3.90
CA PHE A 185 4.21 -5.41 -3.76
C PHE A 185 3.26 -4.23 -3.53
N VAL A 186 2.17 -4.20 -4.27
CA VAL A 186 1.03 -3.29 -4.08
C VAL A 186 -0.17 -4.11 -3.61
N PHE A 187 -0.63 -3.86 -2.40
CA PHE A 187 -1.79 -4.50 -1.82
C PHE A 187 -3.02 -3.64 -2.04
N LEU A 188 -4.06 -4.19 -2.66
CA LEU A 188 -5.33 -3.51 -2.87
C LEU A 188 -6.31 -3.96 -1.79
N TRP A 189 -6.57 -3.09 -0.84
CA TRP A 189 -7.54 -3.32 0.23
C TRP A 189 -8.92 -2.80 -0.16
N ARG A 190 -9.97 -3.53 0.17
CA ARG A 190 -11.33 -2.99 0.22
C ARG A 190 -11.65 -2.70 1.67
N VAL A 191 -11.98 -1.44 1.99
CA VAL A 191 -12.21 -1.00 3.37
C VAL A 191 -13.60 -0.43 3.51
N CYS A 192 -14.45 -1.04 4.33
CA CYS A 192 -15.79 -0.50 4.58
C CYS A 192 -15.74 0.77 5.41
N ARG A 193 -16.83 1.57 5.37
CA ARG A 193 -16.95 2.81 6.13
C ARG A 193 -16.67 2.63 7.63
N ALA A 194 -17.14 1.53 8.22
CA ALA A 194 -16.91 1.26 9.63
C ALA A 194 -15.44 1.02 9.98
N CYS A 195 -14.75 0.19 9.19
CA CYS A 195 -13.33 -0.06 9.39
C CYS A 195 -12.49 1.19 9.08
N GLU A 196 -12.86 1.97 8.07
CA GLU A 196 -12.18 3.23 7.77
C GLU A 196 -12.37 4.25 8.91
N ALA A 197 -13.58 4.41 9.43
CA ALA A 197 -13.87 5.31 10.54
C ALA A 197 -13.08 4.93 11.81
N LEU A 198 -13.11 3.64 12.18
CA LEU A 198 -12.36 3.13 13.32
C LEU A 198 -10.84 3.35 13.16
N ALA A 199 -10.31 3.04 11.97
CA ALA A 199 -8.88 3.22 11.69
C ALA A 199 -8.46 4.70 11.73
N ARG A 200 -9.30 5.61 11.21
CA ARG A 200 -9.07 7.06 11.26
C ARG A 200 -9.11 7.59 12.68
N GLU A 201 -10.14 7.25 13.45
CA GLU A 201 -10.27 7.68 14.85
C GLU A 201 -9.08 7.21 15.68
N THR A 202 -8.66 5.96 15.50
CA THR A 202 -7.48 5.40 16.16
C THR A 202 -6.20 6.15 15.77
N ALA A 203 -5.99 6.37 14.47
CA ALA A 203 -4.82 7.09 13.96
C ALA A 203 -4.75 8.53 14.48
N GLU A 204 -5.87 9.25 14.46
CA GLU A 204 -5.96 10.62 14.97
C GLU A 204 -5.74 10.68 16.49
N GLY A 205 -6.31 9.74 17.24
CA GLY A 205 -6.13 9.63 18.69
C GLY A 205 -4.66 9.39 19.05
N ASN A 206 -4.05 8.38 18.43
CA ASN A 206 -2.65 8.03 18.65
C ASN A 206 -1.69 9.13 18.23
N PHE A 207 -1.99 9.84 17.12
CA PHE A 207 -1.21 11.02 16.72
C PHE A 207 -1.25 12.11 17.81
N LYS A 208 -2.45 12.46 18.32
CA LYS A 208 -2.61 13.47 19.37
C LYS A 208 -1.87 13.08 20.66
N PHE A 209 -2.01 11.83 21.09
CA PHE A 209 -1.29 11.32 22.27
C PHE A 209 0.22 11.33 22.06
N GLY A 210 0.69 10.96 20.87
CA GLY A 210 2.10 11.01 20.50
C GLY A 210 2.68 12.42 20.61
N VAL A 211 1.99 13.42 20.04
CA VAL A 211 2.40 14.83 20.13
C VAL A 211 2.40 15.33 21.58
N ILE A 212 1.38 15.01 22.37
CA ILE A 212 1.30 15.39 23.79
C ILE A 212 2.45 14.75 24.59
N SER A 213 2.72 13.46 24.36
CA SER A 213 3.79 12.73 25.04
C SER A 213 5.17 13.31 24.70
N ALA A 214 5.42 13.59 23.41
CA ALA A 214 6.65 14.27 22.98
C ALA A 214 6.79 15.65 23.62
N GLN A 215 5.71 16.45 23.68
CA GLN A 215 5.70 17.76 24.32
C GLN A 215 5.94 17.69 25.84
N ALA A 216 5.43 16.65 26.51
CA ALA A 216 5.62 16.43 27.95
C ALA A 216 7.08 16.07 28.31
N GLN A 217 7.84 15.55 27.34
CA GLN A 217 9.27 15.23 27.52
C GLN A 217 10.19 16.45 27.32
N LEU A 218 9.67 17.57 26.82
CA LEU A 218 10.46 18.78 26.61
C LEU A 218 10.70 19.54 27.92
N PRO A 219 11.82 20.30 28.02
CA PRO A 219 12.04 21.20 29.15
C PRO A 219 10.92 22.23 29.31
N PRO A 220 10.66 22.75 30.54
CA PRO A 220 9.67 23.78 30.77
C PRO A 220 9.85 24.98 29.83
N GLY A 221 8.79 25.38 29.12
CA GLY A 221 8.80 26.51 28.19
C GLY A 221 9.19 26.18 26.75
N ALA A 222 9.77 25.00 26.48
CA ALA A 222 10.00 24.54 25.12
C ALA A 222 8.69 24.07 24.46
N ARG A 223 8.52 24.33 23.16
CA ARG A 223 7.35 23.94 22.37
C ARG A 223 7.79 23.24 21.11
N ILE A 224 7.02 22.24 20.68
CA ILE A 224 7.15 21.68 19.33
C ILE A 224 6.72 22.77 18.34
N ASP A 225 7.63 23.17 17.44
CA ASP A 225 7.34 24.11 16.36
C ASP A 225 6.57 23.41 15.23
N PRO A 226 5.29 23.77 14.98
CA PRO A 226 4.50 23.17 13.91
C PRO A 226 5.01 23.51 12.51
N GLY A 227 5.90 24.50 12.37
CA GLY A 227 6.57 24.86 11.11
C GLY A 227 7.92 24.17 10.88
N SER A 228 8.37 23.33 11.83
CA SER A 228 9.63 22.60 11.69
C SER A 228 9.56 21.62 10.51
N PRO A 229 10.55 21.62 9.59
CA PRO A 229 10.59 20.69 8.46
C PRO A 229 10.84 19.23 8.88
N VAL A 230 11.13 19.00 10.16
CA VAL A 230 11.35 17.66 10.73
C VAL A 230 10.15 17.31 11.62
N PRO A 231 9.33 16.31 11.22
CA PRO A 231 8.24 15.82 12.07
C PRO A 231 8.78 15.30 13.40
N PRO A 232 8.06 15.48 14.52
CA PRO A 232 8.43 14.83 15.77
C PRO A 232 8.44 13.32 15.55
N THR A 233 9.60 12.69 15.76
CA THR A 233 9.75 11.24 15.80
C THR A 233 9.04 10.70 17.03
N LEU A 234 8.00 9.90 16.79
CA LEU A 234 7.28 9.10 17.80
C LEU A 234 8.12 7.92 18.27
#